data_AF-A0A5C7LH33-F1
#
_entry.id   AF-A0A5C7LH33-F1
#
_cell.length_a   1.000
_cell.length_b   1.000
_cell.length_c   1.000
_cell.angle_alpha   90.00
_cell.angle_beta   90.00
_cell.angle_gamma   90.00
#
_symmetry.space_group_name_H-M   'P 1'
#
loop_
_entity.id
_entity.type
_entity.pdbx_description
1 polymer ?
#
loop_
_entity_poly.entity_id
_entity_poly.type
_entity_poly.pdbx_seq_one_letter_code
_entity_poly.pdbx_strand_id
1 'polypeptide(L)'
;MNFQSAPRTENYLIRRYVSEHGRWEVGLSPVLFGVRVRASLVGEAWCDVDYCAGDDWAFAAELLATVVIILESFPESVSGREVNRALPQWHARPINKDDCWPKLQAMAAEILARKESVAA
;
A
#
# COMPACT_ATOMS: atom_id res chain seq x y z
N MET A 1 -9.33 7.26 4.02
CA MET A 1 -10.15 6.57 2.99
C MET A 1 -10.37 5.13 3.45
N ASN A 2 -11.42 4.44 3.03
CA ASN A 2 -11.65 3.02 3.38
C ASN A 2 -11.52 2.15 2.13
N PHE A 3 -10.98 0.94 2.24
CA PHE A 3 -10.77 0.04 1.10
C PHE A 3 -11.67 -1.20 1.15
N GLN A 4 -12.20 -1.59 -0.01
CA GLN A 4 -13.00 -2.80 -0.19
C GLN A 4 -12.43 -3.66 -1.31
N SER A 5 -12.65 -4.98 -1.21
CA SER A 5 -12.21 -5.92 -2.25
C SER A 5 -12.85 -5.60 -3.59
N ALA A 6 -12.08 -5.63 -4.67
CA ALA A 6 -12.54 -5.34 -6.02
C ALA A 6 -12.09 -6.43 -7.02
N PRO A 7 -12.77 -6.57 -8.17
CA PRO A 7 -12.30 -7.44 -9.25
C PRO A 7 -10.88 -7.07 -9.68
N ARG A 8 -10.04 -8.07 -9.95
CA ARG A 8 -8.65 -7.92 -10.40
C ARG A 8 -8.58 -7.16 -11.73
N THR A 9 -7.43 -6.54 -11.98
CA THR A 9 -7.10 -5.88 -13.25
C THR A 9 -5.71 -6.32 -13.72
N GLU A 10 -5.30 -5.90 -14.91
CA GLU A 10 -3.95 -6.17 -15.44
C GLU A 10 -2.84 -5.65 -14.52
N ASN A 11 -3.09 -4.56 -13.80
CA ASN A 11 -2.13 -3.98 -12.84
C ASN A 11 -2.12 -4.74 -11.50
N TYR A 12 -3.20 -5.44 -11.15
CA TYR A 12 -3.43 -6.07 -9.85
C TYR A 12 -3.97 -7.50 -10.01
N LEU A 13 -3.14 -8.39 -10.58
CA LEU A 13 -3.52 -9.74 -11.00
C LEU A 13 -3.78 -10.72 -9.84
N ILE A 14 -3.28 -10.43 -8.63
CA ILE A 14 -3.39 -11.35 -7.48
C ILE A 14 -4.53 -10.90 -6.56
N ARG A 15 -4.51 -9.64 -6.14
CA ARG A 15 -5.50 -9.06 -5.24
C ARG A 15 -5.59 -7.57 -5.49
N ARG A 16 -6.81 -7.03 -5.44
CA ARG A 16 -7.08 -5.61 -5.63
C ARG A 16 -8.12 -5.16 -4.63
N TYR A 17 -7.89 -3.97 -4.09
CA TYR A 17 -8.85 -3.22 -3.32
C TYR A 17 -9.01 -1.84 -3.93
N VAL A 18 -10.21 -1.30 -3.79
CA VAL A 18 -10.56 0.04 -4.27
C VAL A 18 -11.14 0.81 -3.09
N SER A 19 -10.83 2.10 -3.01
CA SER A 19 -11.36 2.97 -1.98
C SER A 19 -12.88 3.14 -2.11
N GLU A 20 -13.55 3.52 -1.04
CA GLU A 20 -15.01 3.61 -0.95
C GLU A 20 -15.65 4.45 -2.08
N HIS A 21 -15.06 5.59 -2.45
CA HIS A 21 -15.52 6.43 -3.56
C HIS A 21 -14.82 6.13 -4.90
N GLY A 22 -14.09 5.02 -5.00
CA GLY A 22 -13.53 4.53 -6.25
C GLY A 22 -12.31 5.29 -6.77
N ARG A 23 -11.69 6.15 -5.95
CA ARG A 23 -10.60 7.02 -6.42
C ARG A 23 -9.21 6.37 -6.36
N TRP A 24 -8.95 5.56 -5.35
CA TRP A 24 -7.68 4.90 -5.11
C TRP A 24 -7.82 3.39 -5.25
N GLU A 25 -6.78 2.74 -5.74
CA GLU A 25 -6.64 1.29 -5.74
C GLU A 25 -5.30 0.88 -5.15
N VAL A 26 -5.30 -0.29 -4.51
CA VAL A 26 -4.12 -0.90 -3.89
C VAL A 26 -4.22 -2.41 -4.03
N GLY A 27 -3.08 -3.07 -4.20
CA GLY A 27 -3.11 -4.52 -4.37
C GLY A 27 -1.76 -5.16 -4.64
N LEU A 28 -1.84 -6.43 -5.00
CA LEU A 28 -0.69 -7.29 -5.29
C LEU A 28 -0.54 -7.49 -6.79
N SER A 29 0.66 -7.18 -7.29
CA SER A 29 1.05 -7.29 -8.69
C SER A 29 2.25 -8.22 -8.82
N PRO A 30 2.15 -9.32 -9.59
CA PRO A 30 3.28 -10.23 -9.78
C PRO A 30 4.36 -9.55 -10.63
N VAL A 31 5.62 -9.90 -10.36
CA VAL A 31 6.80 -9.56 -11.17
C VAL A 31 7.63 -10.82 -11.40
N LEU A 32 8.63 -10.76 -12.29
CA LEU A 32 9.41 -11.92 -12.72
C LEU A 32 9.95 -12.78 -11.56
N PHE A 33 10.31 -12.18 -10.43
CA PHE A 33 10.91 -12.86 -9.27
C PHE A 33 10.20 -12.53 -7.95
N GLY A 34 8.87 -12.34 -7.98
CA GLY A 34 8.12 -12.10 -6.75
C GLY A 34 6.84 -11.32 -6.94
N VAL A 35 6.44 -10.58 -5.91
CA VAL A 35 5.24 -9.76 -5.89
C VAL A 35 5.55 -8.35 -5.40
N ARG A 36 4.76 -7.38 -5.86
CA ARG A 36 4.79 -6.01 -5.39
C ARG A 36 3.45 -5.61 -4.80
N VAL A 37 3.51 -4.81 -3.74
CA VAL A 37 2.37 -4.04 -3.26
C VAL A 37 2.40 -2.71 -3.99
N ARG A 38 1.35 -2.45 -4.76
CA ARG A 38 1.19 -1.22 -5.53
C ARG A 38 -0.03 -0.44 -5.09
N ALA A 39 0.01 0.87 -5.22
CA ALA A 39 -1.16 1.72 -5.11
C ALA A 39 -1.08 2.90 -6.08
N SER A 40 -2.25 3.33 -6.56
CA SER A 40 -2.41 4.41 -7.53
C SER A 40 -3.82 4.97 -7.47
N LEU A 41 -4.03 6.10 -8.15
CA LEU A 41 -5.39 6.47 -8.55
C LEU A 41 -5.95 5.42 -9.52
N VAL A 42 -7.26 5.19 -9.46
CA VAL A 42 -7.94 4.20 -10.30
C VAL A 42 -7.84 4.61 -11.77
N GLY A 43 -7.39 3.68 -12.61
CA GLY A 43 -7.28 3.87 -14.06
C GLY A 43 -5.97 4.53 -14.51
N GLU A 44 -5.09 4.90 -13.59
CA GLU A 44 -3.76 5.38 -13.93
C GLU A 44 -2.85 4.24 -14.43
N ALA A 45 -2.01 4.57 -15.41
CA ALA A 45 -1.00 3.64 -15.92
C ALA A 45 0.21 3.54 -14.98
N TRP A 46 0.44 4.57 -14.16
CA TRP A 46 1.57 4.67 -13.25
C TRP A 46 1.15 4.40 -11.81
N CYS A 47 2.07 3.84 -11.02
CA CYS A 47 1.84 3.58 -9.61
C CYS A 47 2.56 4.62 -8.75
N ASP A 48 1.84 5.23 -7.82
CA ASP A 48 2.38 6.20 -6.86
C ASP A 48 3.12 5.51 -5.71
N VAL A 49 2.70 4.29 -5.39
CA VAL A 49 3.33 3.40 -4.42
C VAL A 49 3.69 2.09 -5.11
N ASP A 50 4.95 1.66 -4.96
CA ASP A 50 5.44 0.41 -5.55
C ASP A 50 6.54 -0.19 -4.67
N TYR A 51 6.17 -1.14 -3.81
CA TYR A 51 7.07 -1.81 -2.88
C TYR A 51 7.25 -3.28 -3.26
N CYS A 52 8.50 -3.74 -3.33
CA CYS A 52 8.81 -5.13 -3.65
C CYS A 52 8.81 -6.01 -2.40
N ALA A 53 7.95 -7.03 -2.37
CA ALA A 53 7.92 -8.04 -1.30
C ALA A 53 8.80 -9.25 -1.59
N GLY A 54 9.32 -9.40 -2.81
CA GLY A 54 10.04 -10.61 -3.21
C GLY A 54 9.09 -11.78 -3.36
N ASP A 55 9.56 -12.99 -3.10
CA ASP A 55 8.83 -14.26 -3.22
C ASP A 55 8.19 -14.75 -1.90
N ASP A 56 8.36 -14.00 -0.81
CA ASP A 56 7.74 -14.28 0.48
C ASP A 56 6.29 -13.78 0.52
N TRP A 57 5.35 -14.72 0.43
CA TRP A 57 3.91 -14.43 0.46
C TRP A 57 3.41 -13.96 1.83
N ALA A 58 4.02 -14.40 2.92
CA ALA A 58 3.65 -13.93 4.26
C ALA A 58 4.02 -12.46 4.40
N PHE A 59 5.25 -12.11 4.00
CA PHE A 59 5.69 -10.72 3.97
C PHE A 59 4.86 -9.86 3.00
N ALA A 60 4.49 -10.38 1.83
CA ALA A 60 3.63 -9.67 0.89
C ALA A 60 2.25 -9.32 1.48
N ALA A 61 1.66 -10.24 2.25
CA ALA A 61 0.39 -10.01 2.93
C ALA A 61 0.53 -8.96 4.04
N GLU A 62 1.60 -9.04 4.83
CA GLU A 62 1.90 -8.06 5.88
C GLU A 62 2.11 -6.66 5.29
N LEU A 63 2.95 -6.55 4.25
CA LEU A 63 3.22 -5.30 3.56
C LEU A 63 1.95 -4.70 2.96
N LEU A 64 1.08 -5.51 2.37
CA LEU A 64 -0.20 -5.05 1.84
C LEU A 64 -1.08 -4.47 2.95
N ALA A 65 -1.19 -5.17 4.08
CA ALA A 65 -1.95 -4.68 5.23
C ALA A 65 -1.38 -3.37 5.77
N THR A 66 -0.06 -3.26 5.92
CA THR A 66 0.64 -2.03 6.35
C THR A 66 0.36 -0.87 5.41
N VAL A 67 0.48 -1.07 4.09
CA VAL A 67 0.21 -0.02 3.11
C VAL A 67 -1.26 0.40 3.13
N VAL A 68 -2.19 -0.55 3.26
CA VAL A 68 -3.63 -0.22 3.39
C VAL A 68 -3.87 0.64 4.63
N ILE A 69 -3.37 0.24 5.81
CA ILE A 69 -3.51 1.03 7.05
C ILE A 69 -3.01 2.46 6.87
N ILE A 70 -1.85 2.64 6.21
CA ILE A 70 -1.28 3.95 5.94
C ILE A 70 -2.17 4.75 5.00
N LEU A 71 -2.56 4.18 3.86
CA LEU A 71 -3.44 4.85 2.90
C LEU A 71 -4.78 5.23 3.51
N GLU A 72 -5.33 4.41 4.39
CA GLU A 72 -6.60 4.71 5.05
C GLU A 72 -6.57 5.99 5.89
N SER A 73 -5.39 6.42 6.36
CA SER A 73 -5.24 7.67 7.11
C SER A 73 -5.33 8.94 6.23
N PHE A 74 -5.22 8.82 4.91
CA PHE A 74 -5.33 9.96 4.00
C PHE A 74 -6.77 10.27 3.62
N PRO A 75 -7.11 11.54 3.34
CA PRO A 75 -8.36 11.87 2.67
C PRO A 75 -8.35 11.28 1.26
N GLU A 76 -9.50 10.84 0.77
CA GLU A 76 -9.58 10.23 -0.57
C GLU A 76 -9.24 11.21 -1.70
N SER A 77 -9.38 12.52 -1.44
CA SER A 77 -8.99 13.60 -2.35
C SER A 77 -7.48 13.80 -2.50
N VAL A 78 -6.65 13.12 -1.70
CA VAL A 78 -5.18 13.22 -1.78
C VAL A 78 -4.67 12.88 -3.19
N SER A 79 -3.64 13.58 -3.64
CA SER A 79 -2.98 13.29 -4.92
C SER A 79 -1.94 12.17 -4.79
N GLY A 80 -1.66 11.52 -5.92
CA GLY A 80 -0.59 10.53 -6.04
C GLY A 80 0.76 11.01 -5.53
N ARG A 81 1.12 12.24 -5.92
CA ARG A 81 2.36 12.92 -5.50
C ARG A 81 2.45 13.14 -3.99
N GLU A 82 1.35 13.53 -3.35
CA GLU A 82 1.32 13.75 -1.90
C GLU A 82 1.50 12.44 -1.13
N VAL A 83 0.84 11.36 -1.58
CA VAL A 83 1.02 10.02 -1.03
C VAL A 83 2.47 9.56 -1.21
N ASN A 84 2.99 9.61 -2.43
CA ASN A 84 4.37 9.21 -2.73
C ASN A 84 5.40 9.95 -1.85
N ARG A 85 5.22 11.27 -1.65
CA ARG A 85 6.10 12.09 -0.80
C ARG A 85 5.99 11.75 0.69
N ALA A 86 4.81 11.36 1.15
CA ALA A 86 4.56 11.05 2.55
C ALA A 86 5.10 9.67 2.96
N LEU A 87 5.20 8.73 2.01
CA LEU A 87 5.65 7.37 2.30
C LEU A 87 7.20 7.23 2.22
N PRO A 88 7.80 6.35 3.05
CA PRO A 88 9.23 6.06 2.99
C PRO A 88 9.67 5.53 1.62
N GLN A 89 10.80 6.02 1.14
CA GLN A 89 11.45 5.54 -0.07
C GLN A 89 12.39 4.39 0.26
N TRP A 90 12.52 3.43 -0.66
CA TRP A 90 13.38 2.26 -0.55
C TRP A 90 14.60 2.39 -1.47
N HIS A 91 15.70 1.73 -1.10
CA HIS A 91 16.94 1.67 -1.89
C HIS A 91 17.29 0.23 -2.31
N ALA A 92 16.83 -0.75 -1.53
CA ALA A 92 16.98 -2.17 -1.78
C ALA A 92 15.62 -2.85 -1.95
N ARG A 93 15.63 -3.97 -2.69
CA ARG A 93 14.48 -4.85 -2.90
C ARG A 93 14.90 -6.29 -2.57
N PRO A 94 14.03 -7.13 -1.98
CA PRO A 94 12.74 -6.77 -1.37
C PRO A 94 12.92 -5.86 -0.15
N ILE A 95 11.87 -5.10 0.17
CA ILE A 95 12.00 -3.99 1.13
C ILE A 95 12.09 -4.46 2.60
N ASN A 96 11.83 -5.74 2.91
CA ASN A 96 12.12 -6.30 4.23
C ASN A 96 13.62 -6.35 4.56
N LYS A 97 14.49 -6.08 3.58
CA LYS A 97 15.95 -5.94 3.75
C LYS A 97 16.39 -4.47 3.72
N ASP A 98 15.45 -3.53 3.71
CA ASP A 98 15.69 -2.09 3.59
C ASP A 98 15.14 -1.35 4.82
N ASP A 99 15.78 -0.23 5.19
CA ASP A 99 15.34 0.63 6.30
C ASP A 99 13.96 1.27 6.06
N CYS A 100 13.44 1.21 4.83
CA CYS A 100 12.07 1.55 4.48
C CYS A 100 11.05 0.73 5.27
N TRP A 101 11.31 -0.57 5.49
CA TRP A 101 10.30 -1.45 6.08
C TRP A 101 9.98 -1.11 7.55
N PRO A 102 10.97 -0.98 8.45
CA PRO A 102 10.71 -0.54 9.83
C PRO A 102 9.99 0.83 9.90
N LYS A 103 10.26 1.74 8.96
CA LYS A 103 9.59 3.05 8.90
C LYS A 103 8.10 2.92 8.54
N LEU A 104 7.77 2.05 7.59
CA LEU A 104 6.37 1.74 7.25
C LEU A 104 5.64 1.12 8.45
N GLN A 105 6.27 0.17 9.15
CA GLN A 105 5.69 -0.44 10.34
C GLN A 105 5.43 0.59 11.45
N ALA A 106 6.40 1.48 11.72
CA ALA A 106 6.24 2.55 12.70
C ALA A 106 5.07 3.49 12.35
N MET A 107 4.98 3.93 11.10
CA MET A 107 3.87 4.76 10.63
C MET A 107 2.51 4.09 10.80
N ALA A 108 2.40 2.81 10.43
CA ALA A 108 1.16 2.06 10.59
C ALA A 108 0.77 1.89 12.07
N ALA A 109 1.74 1.60 12.95
CA ALA A 109 1.52 1.50 14.39
C ALA A 109 1.01 2.81 14.99
N GLU A 110 1.61 3.95 14.62
CA GLU A 110 1.15 5.29 15.04
C GLU A 110 -0.29 5.58 14.59
N ILE A 111 -0.65 5.18 13.36
CA ILE A 111 -2.02 5.33 12.86
C ILE A 111 -3.02 4.50 13.67
N LEU A 112 -2.69 3.24 13.95
CA LEU A 112 -3.55 2.36 14.74
C LEU A 112 -3.74 2.88 16.17
N ALA A 113 -2.66 3.28 16.85
CA ALA A 113 -2.73 3.84 18.19
C ALA A 113 -3.61 5.10 18.27
N ARG A 114 -3.58 5.96 17.24
CA ARG A 114 -4.46 7.13 17.15
C ARG A 114 -5.93 6.74 16.95
N LYS A 115 -6.22 5.74 16.11
CA LYS A 115 -7.59 5.25 15.89
C LYS A 115 -8.19 4.68 17.18
N GLU A 116 -7.40 3.92 17.96
CA GLU A 116 -7.81 3.38 19.26
C GLU A 116 -8.09 4.49 20.28
N SER A 117 -7.26 5.54 20.30
CA SER A 117 -7.41 6.67 21.23
C SER A 117 -8.66 7.53 20.98
N VAL A 118 -9.19 7.53 19.74
CA VAL A 118 -10.42 8.27 19.38
C VAL A 118 -11.68 7.43 19.63
N ALA A 119 -11.54 6.11 19.68
CA ALA A 119 -12.65 5.18 19.89
C ALA A 119 -12.96 4.90 21.38
N ALA A 120 -12.09 5.35 22.30
CA ALA A 120 -12.23 5.23 23.74
C ALA A 120 -12.91 6.47 24.35
#